data_AF-A0A7S2HRY2-F1
#
_entry.id   AF-A0A7S2HRY2-F1
#
_cell.length_a   1.000
_cell.length_b   1.000
_cell.length_c   1.000
_cell.angle_alpha   90.00
_cell.angle_beta   90.00
_cell.angle_gamma   90.00
#
_symmetry.space_group_name_H-M   'P 1'
#
loop_
_entity.id
_entity.type
_entity.pdbx_description
1 polymer ?
#
loop_
_entity_poly.entity_id
_entity_poly.type
_entity_poly.pdbx_seq_one_letter_code
_entity_poly.pdbx_strand_id
1 'polypeptide(L)'
;GPGDFLVHHAIALGLHVTALILVKGALDARGSKLMPDKKDFGYSFPCDGPGRGGTCDISAWDAFYLAMFWMLNTIGWVTFYWHWKHMTIWGGNPGQFDESSNYIMGWLRDYLWLNSSPLINGY
;
A
#
# COMPACT_ATOMS: atom_id res chain seq x y z
N GLY A 1 -19.00 -7.79 -9.39
CA GLY A 1 -20.01 -6.75 -9.15
C GLY A 1 -19.39 -5.41 -8.80
N PRO A 2 -20.17 -4.48 -8.20
CA PRO A 2 -19.70 -3.16 -7.76
C PRO A 2 -18.53 -3.22 -6.76
N GLY A 3 -18.50 -4.24 -5.90
CA GLY A 3 -17.42 -4.45 -4.94
C GLY A 3 -16.08 -4.77 -5.59
N ASP A 4 -16.08 -5.62 -6.63
CA ASP A 4 -14.90 -5.88 -7.44
C ASP A 4 -14.38 -4.58 -8.07
N PHE A 5 -15.28 -3.75 -8.62
CA PHE A 5 -14.92 -2.49 -9.26
C PHE A 5 -14.19 -1.55 -8.28
N LEU A 6 -14.74 -1.35 -7.08
CA LEU A 6 -14.15 -0.49 -6.06
C LEU A 6 -12.76 -0.98 -5.61
N VAL A 7 -12.62 -2.28 -5.38
CA VAL A 7 -11.34 -2.88 -5.01
C VAL A 7 -10.30 -2.74 -6.10
N HIS A 8 -10.65 -2.97 -7.37
CA HIS A 8 -9.69 -2.81 -8.47
C HIS A 8 -9.21 -1.36 -8.58
N HIS A 9 -10.06 -0.37 -8.27
CA HIS A 9 -9.66 1.04 -8.21
C HIS A 9 -8.74 1.31 -7.00
N ALA A 10 -8.99 0.69 -5.85
CA ALA A 10 -8.08 0.78 -4.70
C ALA A 10 -6.71 0.14 -5.00
N ILE A 11 -6.68 -1.01 -5.67
CA ILE A 11 -5.43 -1.66 -6.11
C ILE A 11 -4.71 -0.75 -7.13
N ALA A 12 -5.42 -0.19 -8.09
CA ALA A 12 -4.85 0.76 -9.05
C ALA A 12 -4.24 1.97 -8.33
N LEU A 13 -4.92 2.54 -7.33
CA LEU A 13 -4.37 3.60 -6.49
C LEU A 13 -3.05 3.17 -5.85
N GLY A 14 -3.03 2.01 -5.18
CA GLY A 14 -1.81 1.50 -4.54
C GLY A 14 -0.65 1.31 -5.52
N LEU A 15 -0.93 0.76 -6.70
CA LEU A 15 0.07 0.60 -7.77
C LEU A 15 0.62 1.94 -8.27
N HIS A 16 -0.26 2.92 -8.54
CA HIS A 16 0.15 4.24 -9.02
C HIS A 16 0.96 5.00 -7.96
N VAL A 17 0.55 4.94 -6.69
CA VAL A 17 1.29 5.61 -5.61
C VAL A 17 2.63 4.95 -5.36
N THR A 18 2.69 3.61 -5.33
CA THR A 18 3.97 2.88 -5.20
C THR A 18 4.92 3.22 -6.36
N ALA A 19 4.41 3.21 -7.59
CA ALA A 19 5.20 3.57 -8.77
C ALA A 19 5.65 5.03 -8.74
N LEU A 20 4.77 5.96 -8.35
CA LEU A 20 5.10 7.38 -8.23
C LEU A 20 6.27 7.60 -7.27
N ILE A 21 6.25 6.96 -6.10
CA ILE A 21 7.32 7.09 -5.11
C ILE A 21 8.65 6.57 -5.67
N LEU A 22 8.65 5.38 -6.26
CA LEU A 22 9.86 4.78 -6.84
C LEU A 22 10.42 5.59 -8.01
N VAL A 23 9.55 5.99 -8.95
CA VAL A 23 9.96 6.75 -10.14
C VAL A 23 10.49 8.12 -9.74
N LYS A 24 9.79 8.85 -8.86
CA LYS A 24 10.27 10.13 -8.36
C LYS A 24 11.59 9.97 -7.61
N GLY A 25 11.71 8.96 -6.75
CA GLY A 25 12.94 8.66 -6.01
C GLY A 25 14.13 8.43 -6.94
N ALA A 26 13.92 7.69 -8.04
CA ALA A 26 14.94 7.43 -9.05
C ALA A 26 15.29 8.68 -9.89
N LEU A 27 14.29 9.43 -10.35
CA LEU A 27 14.51 10.62 -11.19
C LEU A 27 15.21 11.76 -10.43
N ASP A 28 14.88 11.94 -9.15
CA ASP A 28 15.49 12.97 -8.27
C ASP A 28 16.75 12.48 -7.54
N ALA A 29 17.26 11.28 -7.86
CA ALA A 29 18.41 10.69 -7.17
C ALA A 29 19.71 11.46 -7.42
N ARG A 30 19.88 12.03 -8.62
CA ARG A 30 21.10 12.77 -8.97
C ARG A 30 21.08 14.21 -8.47
N GLY A 31 19.90 14.75 -8.20
CA GLY A 31 19.70 16.13 -7.77
C GLY A 31 18.25 16.54 -7.93
N SER A 32 17.81 17.46 -7.10
CA SER A 32 16.50 18.12 -7.21
C SER A 32 16.67 19.63 -7.04
N LYS A 33 15.59 20.41 -7.18
CA LYS A 33 15.65 21.86 -6.92
C LYS A 33 16.10 22.18 -5.48
N LEU A 34 15.73 21.34 -4.51
CA LEU A 34 16.05 21.55 -3.09
C LEU A 34 17.52 21.19 -2.78
N MET A 35 18.01 20.10 -3.36
CA MET A 35 19.38 19.59 -3.19
C MET A 35 19.95 19.20 -4.57
N PRO A 36 20.54 20.14 -5.30
CA PRO A 36 21.02 19.91 -6.68
C PRO A 36 22.21 18.95 -6.79
N ASP A 37 23.00 18.85 -5.72
CA ASP A 37 24.24 18.09 -5.58
C ASP A 37 24.05 16.70 -4.94
N LYS A 38 22.81 16.20 -4.92
CA LYS A 38 22.47 14.92 -4.27
C LYS A 38 23.34 13.74 -4.69
N LYS A 39 23.73 13.68 -5.98
CA LYS A 39 24.63 12.65 -6.52
C LYS A 39 25.94 12.51 -5.75
N ASP A 40 26.42 13.59 -5.11
CA ASP A 40 27.72 13.63 -4.44
C ASP A 40 27.67 12.98 -3.03
N PHE A 41 26.46 12.71 -2.52
CA PHE A 41 26.21 12.08 -1.22
C PHE A 41 25.90 10.58 -1.32
N GLY A 42 25.74 10.04 -2.53
CA GLY A 42 25.43 8.64 -2.77
C GLY A 42 23.95 8.28 -2.63
N TYR A 43 23.64 6.97 -2.55
CA TYR A 43 22.27 6.46 -2.58
C TYR A 43 21.51 6.62 -1.25
N SER A 44 22.21 6.41 -0.13
CA SER A 44 21.63 6.40 1.23
C SER A 44 22.43 7.35 2.11
N PHE A 45 21.74 8.35 2.67
CA PHE A 45 22.26 9.35 3.59
C PHE A 45 21.08 9.95 4.39
N PRO A 46 21.27 10.44 5.63
CA PRO A 46 20.16 10.77 6.52
C PRO A 46 19.38 12.03 6.12
N CYS A 47 20.07 13.10 5.75
CA CYS A 47 19.52 14.38 5.31
C CYS A 47 20.64 15.30 4.82
N ASP A 48 20.28 16.49 4.35
CA ASP A 48 21.17 17.63 4.06
C ASP A 48 20.93 18.78 5.06
N GLY A 49 20.77 18.40 6.34
CA GLY A 49 20.57 19.28 7.49
C GLY A 49 19.20 19.97 7.59
N PRO A 50 18.97 20.76 8.66
CA PRO A 50 17.72 21.47 8.90
C PRO A 50 17.56 22.77 8.08
N GLY A 51 18.59 23.15 7.30
CA GLY A 51 18.54 24.33 6.44
C GLY A 51 17.49 24.21 5.33
N ARG A 52 17.19 25.33 4.66
CA ARG A 52 16.21 25.39 3.53
C ARG A 52 14.81 24.87 3.86
N GLY A 53 14.41 24.89 5.14
CA GLY A 53 13.11 24.40 5.61
C GLY A 53 13.09 22.93 6.07
N GLY A 54 14.25 22.26 6.06
CA GLY A 54 14.40 20.86 6.44
C GLY A 54 14.50 19.91 5.24
N THR A 55 15.33 18.87 5.37
CA THR A 55 15.65 17.93 4.27
C THR A 55 15.55 16.47 4.73
N CYS A 56 14.65 16.19 5.70
CA CYS A 56 14.34 14.82 6.11
C CYS A 56 13.86 13.99 4.91
N ASP A 57 14.20 12.71 4.90
CA ASP A 57 13.75 11.73 3.90
C ASP A 57 14.01 12.15 2.43
N ILE A 58 15.15 12.81 2.17
CA ILE A 58 15.48 13.37 0.86
C ILE A 58 16.28 12.41 -0.04
N SER A 59 16.90 11.37 0.52
CA SER A 59 17.73 10.45 -0.24
C SER A 59 16.89 9.52 -1.13
N ALA A 60 17.52 8.90 -2.12
CA ALA A 60 16.83 7.92 -2.97
C ALA A 60 16.50 6.64 -2.17
N TRP A 61 17.29 6.31 -1.15
CA TRP A 61 16.99 5.24 -0.21
C TRP A 61 15.73 5.51 0.61
N ASP A 62 15.49 6.76 1.03
CA ASP A 62 14.29 7.13 1.77
C ASP A 62 13.03 6.96 0.92
N ALA A 63 13.12 7.23 -0.39
CA ALA A 63 12.03 6.94 -1.33
C ALA A 63 11.76 5.42 -1.44
N PHE A 64 12.82 4.59 -1.48
CA PHE A 64 12.65 3.13 -1.42
C PHE A 64 11.99 2.69 -0.10
N TYR A 65 12.43 3.22 1.03
CA TYR A 65 11.82 2.97 2.35
C TYR A 65 10.32 3.32 2.36
N LEU A 66 9.94 4.49 1.85
CA LEU A 66 8.54 4.90 1.75
C LEU A 66 7.73 4.01 0.79
N ALA A 67 8.33 3.57 -0.31
CA ALA A 67 7.69 2.68 -1.27
C ALA A 67 7.38 1.30 -0.66
N MET A 68 8.19 0.81 0.29
CA MET A 68 7.93 -0.48 0.95
C MET A 68 6.62 -0.49 1.74
N PHE A 69 6.25 0.61 2.40
CA PHE A 69 4.95 0.70 3.08
C PHE A 69 3.79 0.60 2.09
N TRP A 70 3.88 1.35 0.98
CA TRP A 70 2.86 1.34 -0.06
C TRP A 70 2.76 -0.01 -0.78
N MET A 71 3.90 -0.66 -1.02
CA MET A 71 3.95 -2.01 -1.59
C MET A 71 3.24 -3.01 -0.67
N LEU A 72 3.59 -3.07 0.62
CA LEU A 72 2.94 -3.99 1.57
C LEU A 72 1.44 -3.73 1.68
N ASN A 73 1.03 -2.46 1.69
CA ASN A 73 -0.37 -2.08 1.74
C ASN A 73 -1.13 -2.51 0.47
N THR A 74 -0.55 -2.26 -0.71
CA THR A 74 -1.14 -2.64 -2.01
C THR A 74 -1.26 -4.16 -2.14
N ILE A 75 -0.21 -4.90 -1.79
CA ILE A 75 -0.23 -6.37 -1.79
C ILE A 75 -1.25 -6.89 -0.76
N GLY A 76 -1.36 -6.23 0.40
CA GLY A 76 -2.39 -6.53 1.40
C GLY A 76 -3.80 -6.40 0.83
N TRP A 77 -4.11 -5.31 0.13
CA TRP A 77 -5.41 -5.13 -0.53
C TRP A 77 -5.71 -6.21 -1.58
N VAL A 78 -4.73 -6.55 -2.42
CA VAL A 78 -4.87 -7.61 -3.44
C VAL A 78 -5.17 -8.96 -2.79
N THR A 79 -4.38 -9.33 -1.77
CA THR A 79 -4.51 -10.63 -1.10
C THR A 79 -5.78 -10.72 -0.27
N PHE A 80 -6.20 -9.66 0.41
CA PHE A 80 -7.48 -9.61 1.14
C PHE A 80 -8.67 -9.76 0.21
N TYR A 81 -8.65 -9.07 -0.93
CA TYR A 81 -9.66 -9.24 -1.96
C TYR A 81 -9.74 -10.67 -2.47
N TRP A 82 -8.60 -11.22 -2.88
CA TRP A 82 -8.53 -12.58 -3.41
C TRP A 82 -9.05 -13.58 -2.39
N HIS A 83 -8.59 -13.47 -1.14
CA HIS A 83 -8.94 -14.40 -0.07
C HIS A 83 -10.44 -14.33 0.27
N TRP A 84 -11.00 -13.14 0.48
CA TRP A 84 -12.42 -13.02 0.83
C TRP A 84 -13.34 -13.48 -0.31
N LYS A 85 -12.99 -13.15 -1.56
CA LYS A 85 -13.76 -13.59 -2.73
C LYS A 85 -13.76 -15.11 -2.88
N HIS A 86 -12.62 -15.78 -2.70
CA HIS A 86 -12.57 -17.24 -2.79
C HIS A 86 -13.25 -17.91 -1.60
N MET A 87 -13.11 -17.37 -0.39
CA MET A 87 -13.79 -17.89 0.80
C MET A 87 -15.31 -17.90 0.64
N THR A 88 -15.90 -16.83 0.10
CA THR A 88 -17.36 -16.75 -0.10
C THR A 88 -17.84 -17.69 -1.22
N ILE A 89 -17.03 -17.92 -2.25
CA ILE A 89 -17.30 -18.92 -3.31
C ILE A 89 -17.23 -20.34 -2.72
N TRP A 90 -16.15 -20.67 -2.00
CA TRP A 90 -15.97 -22.00 -1.41
C TRP A 90 -16.98 -22.30 -0.29
N GLY A 91 -17.42 -21.27 0.43
CA GLY A 91 -18.51 -21.34 1.42
C GLY A 91 -19.91 -21.42 0.81
N GLY A 92 -20.05 -21.40 -0.52
CA GLY A 92 -21.34 -21.50 -1.20
C GLY A 92 -22.24 -20.27 -1.05
N ASN A 93 -21.71 -19.14 -0.56
CA ASN A 93 -22.45 -17.89 -0.37
C ASN A 93 -21.72 -16.69 -1.01
N PRO A 94 -21.61 -16.64 -2.36
CA PRO A 94 -20.96 -15.53 -3.04
C PRO A 94 -21.68 -14.18 -2.82
N GLY A 95 -22.99 -14.19 -2.53
CA GLY A 95 -23.78 -12.99 -2.28
C GLY A 95 -23.28 -12.15 -1.11
N GLN A 96 -22.68 -12.78 -0.09
CA GLN A 96 -22.06 -12.06 1.03
C GLN A 96 -20.96 -11.08 0.57
N PHE A 97 -20.12 -11.50 -0.38
CA PHE A 97 -19.09 -10.61 -0.93
C PHE A 97 -19.71 -9.50 -1.76
N ASP A 98 -20.67 -9.83 -2.63
CA ASP A 98 -21.28 -8.86 -3.54
C ASP A 98 -22.01 -7.72 -2.81
N GLU A 99 -22.63 -8.01 -1.66
CA GLU A 99 -23.35 -7.02 -0.86
C GLU A 99 -22.42 -6.24 0.10
N SER A 100 -21.57 -6.95 0.86
CA SER A 100 -20.80 -6.34 1.96
C SER A 100 -19.49 -5.67 1.50
N SER A 101 -18.94 -6.00 0.33
CA SER A 101 -17.63 -5.46 -0.09
C SER A 101 -17.67 -4.00 -0.54
N ASN A 102 -18.87 -3.41 -0.70
CA ASN A 102 -19.08 -2.05 -1.19
C ASN A 102 -18.79 -0.95 -0.15
N TYR A 103 -18.57 -1.31 1.10
CA TYR A 103 -18.31 -0.37 2.20
C TYR A 103 -17.30 -0.96 3.18
N ILE A 104 -16.47 -0.09 3.79
CA ILE A 104 -15.33 -0.51 4.62
C ILE A 104 -15.75 -1.38 5.82
N MET A 105 -16.91 -1.10 6.43
CA MET A 105 -17.39 -1.90 7.56
C MET A 105 -17.65 -3.37 7.21
N GLY A 106 -17.98 -3.71 5.97
CA GLY A 106 -18.16 -5.10 5.54
C GLY A 106 -16.83 -5.86 5.56
N TRP A 107 -15.75 -5.23 5.11
CA TRP A 107 -14.38 -5.78 5.21
C TRP A 107 -13.96 -6.01 6.66
N LEU A 108 -14.32 -5.11 7.58
CA LEU A 108 -13.98 -5.26 8.99
C LEU A 108 -14.79 -6.37 9.67
N ARG A 109 -16.12 -6.34 9.53
CA ARG A 109 -17.05 -7.23 10.24
C ARG A 109 -17.12 -8.62 9.61
N ASP A 110 -17.38 -8.68 8.31
CA ASP A 110 -17.75 -9.92 7.62
C ASP A 110 -16.54 -10.67 7.07
N TYR A 111 -15.40 -10.00 6.95
CA TYR A 111 -14.13 -10.61 6.57
C TYR A 111 -13.17 -10.75 7.74
N LEU A 112 -12.61 -9.65 8.27
CA LEU A 112 -11.56 -9.71 9.27
C LEU A 112 -12.05 -10.31 10.60
N TRP A 113 -13.14 -9.78 11.16
CA TRP A 113 -13.65 -10.22 12.46
C TRP A 113 -14.24 -11.64 12.38
N LEU A 114 -15.19 -11.87 11.47
CA LEU A 114 -15.90 -13.14 11.35
C LEU A 114 -14.95 -14.33 11.15
N ASN A 115 -13.96 -14.19 10.26
CA ASN A 115 -13.06 -15.29 9.90
C ASN A 115 -11.87 -15.45 10.86
N SER A 116 -11.67 -14.51 11.79
CA SER A 116 -10.66 -14.66 12.84
C SER A 116 -11.12 -15.58 13.99
N SER A 117 -12.42 -15.89 14.09
CA SER A 117 -12.97 -16.67 15.21
C SER A 117 -12.30 -18.04 15.41
N PRO A 118 -12.09 -18.88 14.38
CA PRO A 118 -11.37 -20.15 14.57
C PRO A 118 -9.89 -19.96 14.91
N LEU A 119 -9.25 -18.93 14.36
CA LEU A 119 -7.83 -18.62 14.60
C LEU A 119 -7.57 -18.28 16.08
N ILE A 120 -8.42 -17.43 16.68
CA ILE A 120 -8.24 -16.98 18.06
C ILE A 120 -8.67 -18.03 19.10
N ASN A 121 -9.41 -19.07 18.69
CA ASN A 121 -9.83 -20.18 19.55
C ASN A 121 -9.05 -21.47 19.23
N GLY A 122 -7.85 -21.34 18.64
CA GLY A 122 -7.04 -22.48 18.21
C GLY A 122 -6.28 -23.21 19.33
N TYR A 123 -6.30 -22.70 20.56
CA TYR A 123 -5.62 -23.27 21.72
C TYR A 123 -6.51 -23.31 22.96
#